data_AF-A0A5R2MZ21-F1
#
_entry.id   AF-A0A5R2MZ21-F1
#
_cell.length_a   1.000
_cell.length_b   1.000
_cell.length_c   1.000
_cell.angle_alpha   90.00
_cell.angle_beta   90.00
_cell.angle_gamma   90.00
#
_symmetry.space_group_name_H-M   'P 1'
#
loop_
_entity.id
_entity.type
_entity.pdbx_description
1 polymer ?
#
loop_
_entity_poly.entity_id
_entity_poly.type
_entity_poly.pdbx_seq_one_letter_code
_entity_poly.pdbx_strand_id
1 'polypeptide(L)'
;AIKLDPAFVEAWFNLAGLMSEQGRDASARRHLQKAIALDRTYADPVFNLARLEFDAGNLLEARRLWVRYLELDRQSEWAGVAARGVQFVDMQLAQSAG
;
A
#
# COMPACT_ATOMS: atom_id res chain seq x y z
N ALA A 1 16.17 -1.76 17.20
CA ALA A 1 16.35 -1.83 15.74
C ALA A 1 16.09 -3.26 15.29
N ILE A 2 14.92 -3.52 14.71
CA ILE A 2 14.62 -4.84 14.14
C ILE A 2 15.50 -4.94 12.89
N LYS A 3 16.48 -5.85 12.92
CA LYS A 3 17.28 -6.18 11.75
C LYS A 3 16.31 -6.71 10.69
N LEU A 4 16.06 -5.90 9.66
CA LEU A 4 15.28 -6.31 8.50
C LEU A 4 15.99 -7.53 7.89
N ASP A 5 15.29 -8.65 7.87
CA ASP A 5 15.76 -9.87 7.24
C ASP A 5 15.97 -9.58 5.74
N PRO A 6 17.15 -9.84 5.15
CA PRO A 6 17.40 -9.63 3.73
C PRO A 6 16.38 -10.32 2.82
N ALA A 7 15.84 -11.48 3.22
CA ALA A 7 14.76 -12.17 2.50
C ALA A 7 13.44 -11.37 2.49
N PHE A 8 13.27 -10.49 3.47
CA PHE A 8 12.13 -9.58 3.58
C PHE A 8 12.27 -8.43 2.58
N VAL A 9 13.43 -7.78 2.53
CA VAL A 9 13.72 -6.69 1.56
C VAL A 9 13.63 -7.20 0.12
N GLU A 10 14.13 -8.39 -0.16
CA GLU A 10 13.98 -9.04 -1.47
C GLU A 10 12.53 -9.38 -1.80
N ALA A 11 11.70 -9.76 -0.82
CA ALA A 11 10.27 -9.98 -1.03
C ALA A 11 9.56 -8.68 -1.42
N TRP A 12 9.92 -7.53 -0.84
CA TRP A 12 9.39 -6.21 -1.17
C TRP A 12 9.83 -5.71 -2.54
N PHE A 13 11.12 -5.91 -2.86
CA PHE A 13 11.68 -5.57 -4.17
C PHE A 13 11.08 -6.45 -5.27
N ASN A 14 10.92 -7.75 -5.02
CA ASN A 14 10.24 -8.67 -5.91
C ASN A 14 8.74 -8.34 -6.03
N LEU A 15 8.10 -7.77 -5.00
CA LEU A 15 6.70 -7.34 -5.07
C LEU A 15 6.50 -6.11 -5.97
N ALA A 16 7.45 -5.17 -5.93
CA ALA A 16 7.46 -4.01 -6.81
C ALA A 16 7.70 -4.41 -8.28
N GLY A 17 8.59 -5.39 -8.52
CA GLY A 17 8.85 -5.94 -9.86
C GLY A 17 7.74 -6.88 -10.38
N LEU A 18 7.11 -7.68 -9.52
CA LEU A 18 6.04 -8.62 -9.87
C LEU A 18 4.74 -7.93 -10.32
N MET A 19 4.51 -6.68 -9.92
CA MET A 19 3.34 -5.90 -10.31
C MET A 19 3.45 -5.24 -11.68
N SER A 20 4.65 -5.14 -12.26
CA SER A 20 4.81 -4.35 -13.49
C SER A 20 4.63 -5.16 -14.78
N GLU A 21 4.64 -6.50 -14.78
CA GLU A 21 4.79 -7.24 -16.05
C GLU A 21 3.89 -8.49 -16.28
N GLN A 22 3.09 -8.99 -15.31
CA GLN A 22 2.44 -10.31 -15.51
C GLN A 22 0.98 -10.49 -15.00
N GLY A 23 0.25 -9.42 -14.66
CA GLY A 23 -1.17 -9.56 -14.24
C GLY A 23 -1.36 -10.38 -12.95
N ARG A 24 -0.36 -10.38 -12.07
CA ARG A 24 -0.34 -11.18 -10.82
C ARG A 24 -0.84 -10.41 -9.59
N ASP A 25 -1.71 -9.44 -9.80
CA ASP A 25 -2.25 -8.53 -8.76
C ASP A 25 -2.88 -9.30 -7.59
N ALA A 26 -3.62 -10.37 -7.88
CA ALA A 26 -4.25 -11.21 -6.85
C ALA A 26 -3.23 -11.94 -5.95
N SER A 27 -2.12 -12.41 -6.54
CA SER A 27 -1.05 -13.02 -5.74
C SER A 27 -0.41 -11.99 -4.84
N ALA A 28 -0.08 -10.82 -5.37
CA ALA A 28 0.58 -9.79 -4.61
C ALA A 28 -0.28 -9.26 -3.46
N ARG A 29 -1.58 -9.03 -3.71
CA ARG A 29 -2.59 -8.71 -2.67
C ARG A 29 -2.51 -9.69 -1.50
N ARG A 30 -2.51 -11.01 -1.78
CA ARG A 30 -2.46 -12.05 -0.75
C ARG A 30 -1.16 -12.00 0.07
N HIS A 31 -0.02 -11.74 -0.56
CA HIS A 31 1.27 -11.65 0.13
C HIS A 31 1.32 -10.43 1.04
N LEU A 32 0.86 -9.27 0.55
CA LEU A 32 0.77 -8.04 1.32
C LEU A 32 -0.15 -8.20 2.53
N GLN A 33 -1.34 -8.76 2.35
CA GLN A 33 -2.26 -9.05 3.44
C GLN A 33 -1.64 -9.98 4.49
N LYS A 34 -0.89 -11.00 4.06
CA LYS A 34 -0.15 -11.89 4.97
C LYS A 34 0.93 -11.13 5.75
N ALA A 35 1.69 -10.26 5.10
CA ALA A 35 2.70 -9.44 5.76
C ALA A 35 2.08 -8.52 6.83
N ILE A 36 0.96 -7.86 6.51
CA ILE A 36 0.20 -7.02 7.46
C ILE A 36 -0.35 -7.84 8.64
N ALA A 37 -0.76 -9.09 8.39
CA ALA A 37 -1.27 -9.98 9.43
C ALA A 37 -0.16 -10.45 10.39
N LEU A 38 1.05 -10.65 9.86
CA LEU A 38 2.23 -11.06 10.64
C LEU A 38 2.81 -9.90 11.46
N ASP A 39 2.88 -8.70 10.88
CA ASP A 39 3.29 -7.48 11.59
C ASP A 39 2.35 -6.32 11.26
N ARG A 40 1.56 -5.94 12.27
CA ARG A 40 0.56 -4.86 12.15
C ARG A 40 1.18 -3.47 12.18
N THR A 41 2.42 -3.34 12.63
CA THR A 41 3.18 -2.08 12.73
C THR A 41 4.05 -1.83 11.51
N TYR A 42 4.20 -2.82 10.64
CA TYR A 42 5.02 -2.70 9.45
C TYR A 42 4.31 -1.93 8.34
N ALA A 43 4.85 -0.76 7.99
CA ALA A 43 4.19 0.23 7.14
C ALA A 43 4.27 -0.10 5.63
N ASP A 44 5.42 -0.57 5.12
CA ASP A 44 5.63 -0.84 3.69
C ASP A 44 4.55 -1.75 3.05
N PRO A 45 4.09 -2.85 3.69
CA PRO A 45 2.96 -3.63 3.20
C PRO A 45 1.69 -2.85 3.00
N VAL A 46 1.41 -1.94 3.93
CA VAL A 46 0.20 -1.15 3.94
C VAL A 46 0.26 -0.16 2.77
N PHE A 47 1.42 0.47 2.54
CA PHE A 47 1.62 1.36 1.40
C PHE A 47 1.46 0.64 0.05
N ASN A 48 2.14 -0.49 -0.10
CA ASN A 48 2.13 -1.24 -1.36
C ASN A 48 0.75 -1.86 -1.65
N LEU A 49 0.00 -2.27 -0.62
CA LEU A 49 -1.39 -2.69 -0.78
C LEU A 49 -2.28 -1.52 -1.18
N ALA A 50 -2.09 -0.35 -0.57
CA ALA A 50 -2.86 0.84 -0.94
C ALA A 50 -2.69 1.19 -2.43
N ARG A 51 -1.44 1.14 -2.95
CA ARG A 51 -1.16 1.36 -4.37
C ARG A 51 -1.83 0.30 -5.25
N LEU A 52 -1.72 -0.98 -4.88
CA LEU A 52 -2.36 -2.05 -5.63
C LEU A 52 -3.89 -1.91 -5.69
N GLU A 53 -4.53 -1.55 -4.57
CA GLU A 53 -5.98 -1.32 -4.55
C GLU A 53 -6.37 -0.08 -5.37
N PHE A 54 -5.51 0.94 -5.38
CA PHE A 54 -5.72 2.12 -6.22
C PHE A 54 -5.67 1.77 -7.70
N ASP A 55 -4.64 1.04 -8.13
CA ASP A 55 -4.46 0.61 -9.52
C ASP A 55 -5.62 -0.33 -9.96
N ALA A 56 -6.17 -1.10 -9.03
CA ALA A 56 -7.34 -1.96 -9.24
C ALA A 56 -8.69 -1.19 -9.21
N GLY A 57 -8.70 0.12 -8.98
CA GLY A 57 -9.91 0.94 -8.89
C GLY A 57 -10.69 0.80 -7.57
N ASN A 58 -10.16 0.07 -6.58
CA ASN A 58 -10.76 -0.11 -5.27
C ASN A 58 -10.46 1.10 -4.36
N LEU A 59 -10.92 2.28 -4.77
CA LEU A 59 -10.52 3.57 -4.19
C LEU A 59 -10.76 3.69 -2.67
N LEU A 60 -11.89 3.17 -2.19
CA LEU A 60 -12.22 3.21 -0.75
C LEU A 60 -11.20 2.44 0.09
N GLU A 61 -10.77 1.27 -0.38
CA GLU A 61 -9.78 0.45 0.33
C GLU A 61 -8.38 1.06 0.22
N ALA A 62 -8.01 1.57 -0.96
CA ALA A 62 -6.76 2.29 -1.16
C ALA A 62 -6.61 3.46 -0.17
N ARG A 63 -7.67 4.28 -0.05
CA ARG A 63 -7.72 5.39 0.90
C ARG A 63 -7.54 4.92 2.35
N ARG A 64 -8.29 3.89 2.75
CA ARG A 64 -8.22 3.33 4.11
C ARG A 64 -6.80 2.89 4.45
N LEU A 65 -6.12 2.25 3.50
CA LEU A 65 -4.76 1.77 3.66
C LEU A 65 -3.74 2.91 3.69
N TRP A 66 -3.85 3.94 2.84
CA TRP A 66 -2.97 5.11 2.92
C TRP A 66 -3.11 5.89 4.22
N VAL A 67 -4.33 6.04 4.75
CA VAL A 67 -4.54 6.63 6.09
C VAL A 67 -3.80 5.81 7.15
N ARG A 68 -3.98 4.48 7.13
CA ARG A 68 -3.27 3.59 8.07
C ARG A 68 -1.75 3.67 7.90
N TYR A 69 -1.24 3.78 6.68
CA TYR A 69 0.18 3.98 6.44
C TYR A 69 0.70 5.26 7.12
N LEU A 70 -0.02 6.37 6.99
CA LEU A 70 0.32 7.63 7.64
C LEU A 70 0.21 7.57 9.18
N GLU A 71 -0.66 6.72 9.72
CA GLU A 71 -0.71 6.45 11.15
C GLU A 71 0.57 5.73 11.64
N LEU A 72 1.08 4.79 10.84
CA LEU A 72 2.26 3.99 11.15
C LEU A 72 3.57 4.75 10.91
N ASP A 73 3.70 5.47 9.78
CA ASP A 73 4.92 6.14 9.37
C ASP A 73 4.67 7.45 8.60
N ARG A 74 4.26 8.49 9.34
CA ARG A 74 4.04 9.84 8.81
C ARG A 74 5.30 10.62 8.42
N GLN A 75 6.49 10.17 8.83
CA GLN A 75 7.74 10.88 8.57
C GLN A 75 8.57 10.23 7.46
N SER A 76 8.16 9.06 6.97
CA SER A 76 8.73 8.43 5.79
C SER A 76 8.76 9.34 4.56
N GLU A 77 9.70 9.07 3.67
CA GLU A 77 9.78 9.69 2.35
C GLU A 77 8.51 9.48 1.49
N TRP A 78 7.75 8.41 1.77
CA TRP A 78 6.51 8.07 1.07
C TRP A 78 5.25 8.70 1.68
N ALA A 79 5.34 9.36 2.85
CA ALA A 79 4.19 9.98 3.50
C ALA A 79 3.51 11.02 2.59
N GLY A 80 4.29 11.82 1.87
CA GLY A 80 3.73 12.78 0.90
C GLY A 80 2.97 12.12 -0.25
N VAL A 81 3.39 10.92 -0.68
CA VAL A 81 2.69 10.16 -1.72
C VAL A 81 1.36 9.61 -1.19
N ALA A 82 1.38 9.00 -0.01
CA ALA A 82 0.17 8.48 0.63
C ALA A 82 -0.87 9.58 0.89
N ALA A 83 -0.44 10.75 1.37
CA ALA A 83 -1.33 11.89 1.62
C ALA A 83 -2.01 12.40 0.33
N ARG A 84 -1.26 12.49 -0.77
CA ARG A 84 -1.83 12.84 -2.09
C ARG A 84 -2.81 11.78 -2.59
N GLY A 85 -2.52 10.50 -2.36
CA GLY A 85 -3.44 9.40 -2.69
C GLY A 85 -4.78 9.53 -1.96
N VAL A 86 -4.76 9.81 -0.65
CA VAL A 86 -5.98 10.07 0.14
C VAL A 86 -6.76 11.25 -0.43
N GLN A 87 -6.09 12.38 -0.68
CA GLN A 87 -6.72 13.58 -1.21
C GLN A 87 -7.36 13.35 -2.58
N PHE A 88 -6.68 12.63 -3.48
CA PHE A 88 -7.20 12.28 -4.79
C PHE A 88 -8.49 11.46 -4.68
N VAL A 89 -8.50 10.42 -3.85
CA VAL A 89 -9.69 9.59 -3.65
C VAL A 89 -10.84 10.40 -3.07
N ASP A 90 -10.56 11.24 -2.06
CA ASP A 90 -11.58 12.11 -1.46
C ASP A 90 -12.22 13.04 -2.50
N MET A 91 -11.42 13.62 -3.39
CA MET A 91 -11.91 14.44 -4.49
C MET A 91 -12.78 13.66 -5.48
N GLN A 92 -12.39 12.43 -5.84
CA GLN A 92 -13.19 11.60 -6.75
C GLN A 92 -14.53 11.17 -6.15
N LEU A 93 -14.55 10.80 -4.88
CA LEU A 93 -15.77 10.42 -4.17
C LEU A 93 -16.73 11.61 -4.05
N ALA A 94 -16.20 12.82 -3.78
CA ALA A 94 -17.00 14.04 -3.73
C ALA A 94 -17.64 14.38 -5.10
N GLN A 95 -16.92 14.15 -6.20
CA GLN A 95 -17.44 14.39 -7.56
C GLN A 95 -18.51 13.38 -7.99
N SER A 96 -18.49 12.16 -7.44
CA SER A 96 -19.44 11.10 -7.80
C SER A 96 -20.77 11.19 -7.02
N ALA A 97 -20.86 12.07 -6.04
CA ALA A 97 -22.01 12.23 -5.15
C ALA A 97 -22.93 13.42 -5.50
N GLY A 98 -22.60 14.17 -6.56
CA GLY A 98 -23.39 15.28 -7.09
C GLY A 98 -23.96 14.96 -8.46
#